data_AF-A0A1J9PQS7-F1
#
_entry.id   AF-A0A1J9PQS7-F1
#
_cell.length_a   1.000
_cell.length_b   1.000
_cell.length_c   1.000
_cell.angle_alpha   90.00
_cell.angle_beta   90.00
_cell.angle_gamma   90.00
#
_symmetry.space_group_name_H-M   'P 1'
#
loop_
_entity.id
_entity.type
_entity.pdbx_description
1 polymer ?
#
loop_
_entity_poly.entity_id
_entity_poly.type
_entity_poly.pdbx_seq_one_letter_code
_entity_poly.pdbx_strand_id
1 'polypeptide(L)'
;MNRIDGCKDMNKHLNHILLENFLHDATGLKQINLEIGLSIEQYGKLPYRAISISCFEDGLKIDLPAIPTLESLCLAQASEEFEELAMNRISTEGWTITPEKFPNLRILRLTSLNIANNNFFPRSIKTLKEVEISQSCIQTLDSSFLNAVAANAEHLDLDLKYDNIAQITSPDEISVFTAEVLILHQPLPSHWRILGDLKLLFINSPFFIATLHYNLPVNKVHDFSCYMEKWPSGWNSQFASNTSLISFTSEGRSITIDTWNAIRNIRTLTEIVIEIASDETPQTENDIFAT
;
A
#
# COMPACT_ATOMS: atom_id res chain seq x y z
N MET A 1 4.34 -20.11 19.92
CA MET A 1 3.83 -19.46 18.69
C MET A 1 4.48 -20.21 17.55
N ASN A 2 3.71 -20.94 16.75
CA ASN A 2 4.26 -21.80 15.70
C ASN A 2 4.15 -21.02 14.38
N ARG A 3 5.31 -20.63 13.83
CA ARG A 3 5.50 -19.81 12.62
C ARG A 3 6.51 -20.53 11.73
N ILE A 4 6.35 -20.40 10.41
CA ILE A 4 7.27 -20.92 9.40
C ILE A 4 7.65 -19.77 8.47
N ASP A 5 8.93 -19.61 8.15
CA ASP A 5 9.48 -18.62 7.22
C ASP A 5 10.42 -19.32 6.21
N GLY A 6 10.19 -19.11 4.90
CA GLY A 6 11.12 -19.39 3.80
C GLY A 6 11.24 -20.85 3.33
N CYS A 7 11.15 -21.08 2.02
CA CYS A 7 11.48 -22.36 1.38
C CYS A 7 12.12 -22.09 0.00
N LYS A 8 13.31 -21.45 -0.01
CA LYS A 8 13.98 -20.98 -1.24
C LYS A 8 14.71 -22.08 -2.04
N ASP A 9 15.13 -23.18 -1.41
CA ASP A 9 16.19 -24.04 -1.99
C ASP A 9 15.83 -25.51 -2.24
N MET A 10 14.61 -25.84 -2.64
CA MET A 10 14.21 -27.25 -2.76
C MET A 10 13.49 -27.57 -4.08
N ASN A 11 13.63 -28.81 -4.56
CA ASN A 11 13.13 -29.30 -5.84
C ASN A 11 11.58 -29.24 -5.96
N LYS A 12 11.05 -28.36 -6.84
CA LYS A 12 9.64 -27.89 -6.88
C LYS A 12 8.57 -28.99 -6.77
N HIS A 13 8.72 -30.13 -7.45
CA HIS A 13 7.70 -31.19 -7.46
C HIS A 13 7.71 -32.08 -6.21
N LEU A 14 8.90 -32.44 -5.68
CA LEU A 14 8.98 -33.28 -4.48
C LEU A 14 8.49 -32.52 -3.24
N ASN A 15 8.66 -31.20 -3.26
CA ASN A 15 8.26 -30.32 -2.17
C ASN A 15 6.77 -30.04 -2.10
N HIS A 16 6.07 -30.03 -3.24
CA HIS A 16 4.62 -29.81 -3.24
C HIS A 16 3.93 -30.87 -2.38
N ILE A 17 4.24 -32.14 -2.61
CA ILE A 17 3.63 -33.25 -1.86
C ILE A 17 4.03 -33.20 -0.37
N LEU A 18 5.29 -32.87 -0.06
CA LEU A 18 5.75 -32.75 1.33
C LEU A 18 5.11 -31.56 2.06
N LEU A 19 4.98 -30.42 1.38
CA LEU A 19 4.30 -29.24 1.89
C LEU A 19 2.82 -29.54 2.10
N GLU A 20 2.14 -30.17 1.15
CA GLU A 20 0.73 -30.56 1.28
C GLU A 20 0.49 -31.50 2.46
N ASN A 21 1.30 -32.54 2.59
CA ASN A 21 1.22 -33.47 3.71
C ASN A 21 1.48 -32.76 5.04
N PHE A 22 2.46 -31.86 5.07
CA PHE A 22 2.74 -31.08 6.27
C PHE A 22 1.58 -30.13 6.63
N LEU A 23 1.03 -29.41 5.64
CA LEU A 23 -0.13 -28.52 5.83
C LEU A 23 -1.35 -29.32 6.28
N HIS A 24 -1.51 -30.57 5.84
CA HIS A 24 -2.57 -31.43 6.32
C HIS A 24 -2.39 -31.80 7.81
N ASP A 25 -1.17 -32.11 8.22
CA ASP A 25 -0.90 -32.64 9.57
C ASP A 25 -0.73 -31.55 10.64
N ALA A 26 -0.38 -30.33 10.24
CA ALA A 26 -0.05 -29.22 11.14
C ALA A 26 -1.29 -28.47 11.69
N THR A 27 -2.20 -29.21 12.33
CA THR A 27 -3.50 -28.75 12.86
C THR A 27 -3.46 -27.59 13.88
N GLY A 28 -2.28 -27.25 14.42
CA GLY A 28 -2.08 -26.16 15.37
C GLY A 28 -1.54 -24.84 14.78
N LEU A 29 -1.27 -24.78 13.48
CA LEU A 29 -0.72 -23.57 12.85
C LEU A 29 -1.76 -22.45 12.78
N LYS A 30 -1.35 -21.25 13.20
CA LYS A 30 -2.18 -20.03 13.14
C LYS A 30 -1.73 -19.06 12.06
N GLN A 31 -0.49 -19.17 11.62
CA GLN A 31 0.14 -18.26 10.67
C GLN A 31 1.03 -19.05 9.74
N ILE A 32 1.06 -18.62 8.48
CA ILE A 32 1.93 -19.21 7.48
C ILE A 32 2.47 -18.14 6.54
N ASN A 33 3.77 -18.20 6.27
CA ASN A 33 4.47 -17.35 5.31
C ASN A 33 5.13 -18.26 4.30
N LEU A 34 4.63 -18.25 3.07
CA LEU A 34 5.12 -19.10 2.00
C LEU A 34 5.61 -18.25 0.85
N GLU A 35 6.81 -18.61 0.40
CA GLU A 35 7.45 -17.96 -0.72
C GLU A 35 7.00 -18.52 -2.06
N ILE A 36 6.14 -19.55 -2.07
CA ILE A 36 5.61 -20.11 -3.30
C ILE A 36 4.12 -20.37 -3.08
N GLY A 37 3.28 -19.88 -4.00
CA GLY A 37 1.83 -20.12 -4.02
C GLY A 37 1.43 -21.56 -4.39
N LEU A 38 2.30 -22.55 -4.22
CA LEU A 38 1.96 -23.94 -4.49
C LEU A 38 0.93 -24.42 -3.45
N SER A 39 -0.06 -25.20 -3.91
CA SER A 39 -1.08 -25.82 -3.07
C SER A 39 -2.09 -24.87 -2.40
N ILE A 40 -2.46 -23.77 -3.06
CA ILE A 40 -3.44 -22.78 -2.57
C ILE A 40 -4.73 -23.41 -1.98
N GLU A 41 -5.21 -24.50 -2.58
CA GLU A 41 -6.42 -25.21 -2.14
C GLU A 41 -6.33 -25.74 -0.69
N GLN A 42 -5.13 -26.01 -0.18
CA GLN A 42 -4.93 -26.56 1.16
C GLN A 42 -5.16 -25.52 2.26
N TYR A 43 -5.04 -24.22 1.96
CA TYR A 43 -5.21 -23.16 2.96
C TYR A 43 -6.62 -23.13 3.56
N GLY A 44 -7.62 -23.62 2.84
CA GLY A 44 -9.01 -23.72 3.31
C GLY A 44 -9.24 -24.82 4.35
N LYS A 45 -8.29 -25.74 4.52
CA LYS A 45 -8.45 -26.91 5.40
C LYS A 45 -8.04 -26.62 6.84
N LEU A 46 -7.29 -25.54 7.06
CA LEU A 46 -6.79 -25.17 8.38
C LEU A 46 -7.31 -23.79 8.82
N PRO A 47 -7.49 -23.58 10.13
CA PRO A 47 -8.03 -22.34 10.68
C PRO A 47 -6.95 -21.24 10.78
N TYR A 48 -6.29 -20.92 9.67
CA TYR A 48 -5.28 -19.88 9.63
C TYR A 48 -5.88 -18.51 9.99
N ARG A 49 -5.12 -17.73 10.78
CA ARG A 49 -5.42 -16.33 11.10
C ARG A 49 -4.61 -15.36 10.25
N ALA A 50 -3.41 -15.74 9.83
CA ALA A 50 -2.61 -14.93 8.92
C ALA A 50 -1.99 -15.79 7.82
N ILE A 51 -2.06 -15.31 6.59
CA ILE A 51 -1.43 -15.92 5.42
C ILE A 51 -0.62 -14.84 4.70
N SER A 52 0.64 -15.14 4.44
CA SER A 52 1.50 -14.38 3.55
C SER A 52 1.94 -15.29 2.43
N ILE A 53 1.68 -14.89 1.18
CA ILE A 53 2.10 -15.63 0.00
C ILE A 53 2.90 -14.69 -0.88
N SER A 54 4.14 -15.06 -1.16
CA SER A 54 4.99 -14.40 -2.14
C SER A 54 5.32 -15.31 -3.33
N CYS A 55 5.90 -14.72 -4.40
CA CYS A 55 6.34 -15.39 -5.63
C CYS A 55 5.29 -16.33 -6.27
N PHE A 56 4.14 -15.79 -6.70
CA PHE A 56 3.26 -16.60 -7.56
C PHE A 56 3.99 -16.96 -8.86
N GLU A 57 3.87 -18.22 -9.27
CA GLU A 57 4.35 -18.62 -10.59
C GLU A 57 3.44 -17.99 -11.66
N ASP A 58 4.05 -17.46 -12.72
CA ASP A 58 3.31 -16.93 -13.87
C ASP A 58 2.32 -17.96 -14.40
N GLY A 59 1.04 -17.59 -14.47
CA GLY A 59 -0.04 -18.45 -14.96
C GLY A 59 -0.78 -19.24 -13.87
N LEU A 60 -0.41 -19.14 -12.59
CA LEU A 60 -1.19 -19.72 -11.50
C LEU A 60 -2.52 -18.95 -11.32
N LYS A 61 -3.57 -19.42 -12.01
CA LYS A 61 -4.94 -18.90 -11.92
C LYS A 61 -5.79 -19.66 -10.90
N ILE A 62 -5.23 -19.96 -9.73
CA ILE A 62 -5.95 -20.64 -8.66
C ILE A 62 -6.28 -19.64 -7.58
N ASP A 63 -7.58 -19.39 -7.40
CA ASP A 63 -8.09 -18.49 -6.38
C ASP A 63 -7.93 -19.10 -4.98
N LEU A 64 -7.71 -18.26 -3.95
CA LEU A 64 -7.66 -18.74 -2.57
C LEU A 64 -9.00 -19.39 -2.19
N PRO A 65 -9.02 -20.51 -1.44
CA PRO A 65 -10.27 -21.03 -0.91
C PRO A 65 -10.86 -20.06 0.14
N ALA A 66 -12.11 -20.28 0.55
CA ALA A 66 -12.68 -19.56 1.68
C ALA A 66 -11.95 -19.96 2.98
N ILE A 67 -11.55 -18.98 3.78
CA ILE A 67 -10.85 -19.18 5.07
C ILE A 67 -11.51 -18.28 6.10
N PRO A 68 -12.61 -18.74 6.74
CA PRO A 68 -13.42 -17.90 7.62
C PRO A 68 -12.67 -17.34 8.84
N THR A 69 -11.57 -17.97 9.24
CA THR A 69 -10.75 -17.56 10.38
C THR A 69 -9.68 -16.52 10.04
N LEU A 70 -9.50 -16.20 8.76
CA LEU A 70 -8.40 -15.35 8.32
C LEU A 70 -8.62 -13.91 8.75
N GLU A 71 -7.65 -13.37 9.48
CA GLU A 71 -7.62 -11.98 9.97
C GLU A 71 -6.61 -11.12 9.18
N SER A 72 -5.59 -11.73 8.57
CA SER A 72 -4.55 -11.02 7.81
C SER A 72 -4.17 -11.77 6.53
N LEU A 73 -4.15 -11.06 5.41
CA LEU A 73 -3.75 -11.58 4.11
C LEU A 73 -2.68 -10.66 3.50
N CYS A 74 -1.54 -11.24 3.15
CA CYS A 74 -0.48 -10.58 2.40
C CYS A 74 -0.26 -11.34 1.09
N LEU A 75 -0.42 -10.66 -0.04
CA LEU A 75 -0.14 -11.19 -1.38
C LEU A 75 0.97 -10.32 -1.99
N ALA A 76 2.11 -10.94 -2.29
CA ALA A 76 3.26 -10.23 -2.85
C ALA A 76 3.79 -10.95 -4.09
N GLN A 77 4.26 -10.20 -5.07
CA GLN A 77 5.27 -10.74 -5.97
C GLN A 77 6.63 -10.55 -5.32
N ALA A 78 7.44 -11.61 -5.21
CA ALA A 78 8.85 -11.37 -4.92
C ALA A 78 9.55 -11.04 -6.22
N SER A 79 10.23 -9.90 -6.24
CA SER A 79 11.40 -9.75 -7.08
C SER A 79 12.44 -8.98 -6.30
N GLU A 80 13.59 -9.61 -6.10
CA GLU A 80 14.80 -8.98 -5.56
C GLU A 80 15.43 -8.00 -6.58
N GLU A 81 14.85 -7.87 -7.78
CA GLU A 81 15.32 -6.99 -8.87
C GLU A 81 14.34 -5.84 -9.10
N PHE A 82 14.60 -4.72 -8.41
CA PHE A 82 13.69 -3.58 -8.21
C PHE A 82 13.36 -2.73 -9.46
N GLU A 83 13.93 -2.98 -10.63
CA GLU A 83 13.81 -2.04 -11.77
C GLU A 83 13.42 -2.65 -13.13
N GLU A 84 13.71 -3.93 -13.43
CA GLU A 84 13.40 -4.50 -14.77
C GLU A 84 12.01 -5.15 -14.90
N LEU A 85 11.26 -5.36 -13.81
CA LEU A 85 10.04 -6.19 -13.83
C LEU A 85 8.72 -5.41 -13.84
N ALA A 86 8.71 -4.12 -14.20
CA ALA A 86 7.46 -3.41 -14.48
C ALA A 86 6.56 -4.17 -15.50
N MET A 87 7.16 -5.05 -16.32
CA MET A 87 6.48 -5.89 -17.31
C MET A 87 5.95 -7.25 -16.78
N ASN A 88 6.39 -7.72 -15.61
CA ASN A 88 6.08 -9.08 -15.13
C ASN A 88 5.26 -9.09 -13.84
N ARG A 89 4.45 -8.06 -13.58
CA ARG A 89 3.54 -8.03 -12.42
C ARG A 89 2.52 -9.17 -12.50
N ILE A 90 2.33 -9.92 -11.42
CA ILE A 90 1.34 -11.00 -11.36
C ILE A 90 -0.08 -10.40 -11.43
N SER A 91 -0.84 -10.86 -12.42
CA SER A 91 -2.23 -10.46 -12.61
C SER A 91 -3.14 -11.07 -11.55
N THR A 92 -4.03 -10.26 -10.98
CA THR A 92 -5.10 -10.71 -10.09
C THR A 92 -6.31 -11.29 -10.85
N GLU A 93 -6.20 -11.50 -12.17
CA GLU A 93 -7.29 -12.08 -12.96
C GLU A 93 -7.62 -13.51 -12.49
N GLY A 94 -8.90 -13.74 -12.17
CA GLY A 94 -9.38 -15.03 -11.66
C GLY A 94 -9.28 -15.18 -10.14
N TRP A 95 -8.72 -14.19 -9.45
CA TRP A 95 -8.64 -14.14 -7.99
C TRP A 95 -9.80 -13.34 -7.42
N THR A 96 -10.27 -13.70 -6.22
CA THR A 96 -11.32 -12.96 -5.53
C THR A 96 -11.06 -12.83 -4.03
N ILE A 97 -11.27 -11.64 -3.49
CA ILE A 97 -11.28 -11.34 -2.06
C ILE A 97 -12.67 -10.83 -1.74
N THR A 98 -13.47 -11.66 -1.07
CA THR A 98 -14.88 -11.37 -0.77
C THR A 98 -15.19 -11.53 0.71
N PRO A 99 -16.23 -10.84 1.22
CA PRO A 99 -16.68 -11.01 2.60
C PRO A 99 -17.08 -12.45 2.97
N GLU A 100 -17.53 -13.26 2.00
CA GLU A 100 -17.89 -14.66 2.22
C GLU A 100 -16.66 -15.54 2.40
N LYS A 101 -15.60 -15.26 1.64
CA LYS A 101 -14.35 -16.00 1.73
C LYS A 101 -13.58 -15.65 3.00
N PHE A 102 -13.56 -14.37 3.36
CA PHE A 102 -12.74 -13.84 4.45
C PHE A 102 -13.55 -12.88 5.36
N PRO A 103 -14.60 -13.36 6.04
CA PRO A 103 -15.49 -12.54 6.86
C PRO A 103 -14.79 -11.81 8.02
N ASN A 104 -13.67 -12.35 8.50
CA ASN A 104 -12.90 -11.79 9.62
C ASN A 104 -11.65 -11.02 9.18
N LEU A 105 -11.48 -10.75 7.89
CA LEU A 105 -10.27 -10.10 7.38
C LEU A 105 -10.15 -8.66 7.89
N ARG A 106 -9.05 -8.37 8.57
CA ARG A 106 -8.74 -7.06 9.16
C ARG A 106 -7.59 -6.35 8.48
N ILE A 107 -6.62 -7.10 7.96
CA ILE A 107 -5.41 -6.56 7.34
C ILE A 107 -5.27 -7.14 5.95
N LEU A 108 -5.15 -6.27 4.94
CA LEU A 108 -4.89 -6.66 3.56
C LEU A 108 -3.64 -5.94 3.05
N ARG A 109 -2.63 -6.71 2.62
CA ARG A 109 -1.41 -6.19 2.01
C ARG A 109 -1.25 -6.76 0.61
N LEU A 110 -1.07 -5.87 -0.36
CA LEU A 110 -0.93 -6.21 -1.77
C LEU A 110 0.35 -5.55 -2.29
N THR A 111 1.33 -6.35 -2.71
CA THR A 111 2.64 -5.84 -3.12
C THR A 111 3.00 -6.30 -4.52
N SER A 112 3.33 -5.35 -5.38
CA SER A 112 3.82 -5.61 -6.75
C SER A 112 2.85 -6.43 -7.60
N LEU A 113 1.54 -6.20 -7.45
CA LEU A 113 0.49 -6.90 -8.19
C LEU A 113 -0.04 -6.06 -9.35
N ASN A 114 -0.60 -6.73 -10.34
CA ASN A 114 -1.38 -6.12 -11.40
C ASN A 114 -2.88 -6.36 -11.17
N ILE A 115 -3.54 -5.37 -10.59
CA ILE A 115 -4.96 -5.41 -10.24
C ILE A 115 -5.78 -5.22 -11.51
N ALA A 116 -6.15 -6.35 -12.12
CA ALA A 116 -6.68 -6.40 -13.48
C ALA A 116 -8.12 -5.88 -13.60
N ASN A 117 -8.96 -6.13 -12.60
CA ASN A 117 -10.37 -5.74 -12.61
C ASN A 117 -11.00 -5.68 -11.22
N ASN A 118 -12.18 -5.06 -11.16
CA ASN A 118 -12.98 -4.92 -9.94
C ASN A 118 -13.50 -6.26 -9.37
N ASN A 119 -13.46 -7.37 -10.12
CA ASN A 119 -13.87 -8.67 -9.57
C ASN A 119 -12.88 -9.20 -8.52
N PHE A 120 -11.64 -8.68 -8.51
CA PHE A 120 -10.66 -9.03 -7.49
C PHE A 120 -11.12 -8.64 -6.08
N PHE A 121 -11.71 -7.46 -5.93
CA PHE A 121 -12.27 -6.98 -4.67
C PHE A 121 -13.62 -6.29 -4.95
N PRO A 122 -14.69 -7.08 -5.19
CA PRO A 122 -15.91 -6.56 -5.81
C PRO A 122 -16.81 -5.78 -4.84
N ARG A 123 -16.55 -5.86 -3.54
CA ARG A 123 -17.31 -5.17 -2.49
C ARG A 123 -16.52 -5.04 -1.21
N SER A 124 -16.91 -4.07 -0.40
CA SER A 124 -16.26 -3.80 0.88
C SER A 124 -16.42 -4.92 1.90
N ILE A 125 -15.37 -5.12 2.69
CA ILE A 125 -15.34 -6.04 3.84
C ILE A 125 -15.42 -5.19 5.12
N LYS A 126 -16.47 -5.38 5.92
CA LYS A 126 -16.76 -4.54 7.10
C LYS A 126 -15.70 -4.61 8.20
N THR A 127 -14.99 -5.73 8.27
CA THR A 127 -13.97 -6.02 9.28
C THR A 127 -12.59 -5.48 8.90
N LEU A 128 -12.40 -5.05 7.66
CA LEU A 128 -11.13 -4.56 7.14
C LEU A 128 -10.77 -3.22 7.80
N LYS A 129 -9.56 -3.13 8.37
CA LYS A 129 -9.07 -1.98 9.14
C LYS A 129 -7.79 -1.39 8.57
N GLU A 130 -6.90 -2.24 8.04
CA GLU A 130 -5.62 -1.84 7.49
C GLU A 130 -5.51 -2.35 6.06
N VAL A 131 -5.20 -1.45 5.14
CA VAL A 131 -4.98 -1.75 3.73
C VAL A 131 -3.68 -1.12 3.29
N GLU A 132 -2.77 -1.94 2.78
CA GLU A 132 -1.51 -1.51 2.17
C GLU A 132 -1.47 -2.02 0.74
N ILE A 133 -1.30 -1.10 -0.21
CA ILE A 133 -1.14 -1.43 -1.63
C ILE A 133 0.19 -0.83 -2.06
N SER A 134 1.21 -1.67 -2.19
CA SER A 134 2.57 -1.27 -2.48
C SER A 134 2.98 -1.67 -3.90
N GLN A 135 3.63 -0.76 -4.63
CA GLN A 135 4.19 -0.97 -5.98
C GLN A 135 3.24 -1.64 -6.99
N SER A 136 1.93 -1.52 -6.79
CA SER A 136 0.93 -2.26 -7.56
C SER A 136 0.33 -1.41 -8.67
N CYS A 137 0.00 -2.03 -9.80
CA CYS A 137 -0.68 -1.36 -10.91
C CYS A 137 -2.18 -1.62 -10.83
N ILE A 138 -2.98 -0.59 -11.05
CA ILE A 138 -4.43 -0.72 -11.22
C ILE A 138 -4.73 -0.52 -12.70
N GLN A 139 -5.18 -1.59 -13.38
CA GLN A 139 -5.50 -1.51 -14.81
C GLN A 139 -6.83 -0.84 -15.08
N THR A 140 -7.77 -0.93 -14.13
CA THR A 140 -9.06 -0.28 -14.26
C THR A 140 -8.92 1.21 -14.06
N LEU A 141 -9.48 1.99 -14.98
CA LEU A 141 -9.50 3.45 -14.93
C LEU A 141 -10.53 4.01 -13.94
N ASP A 142 -11.28 3.15 -13.23
CA ASP A 142 -12.29 3.55 -12.26
C ASP A 142 -11.84 3.35 -10.80
N SER A 143 -12.37 4.18 -9.90
CA SER A 143 -12.05 4.17 -8.46
C SER A 143 -12.78 3.09 -7.66
N SER A 144 -13.53 2.17 -8.28
CA SER A 144 -14.42 1.25 -7.56
C SER A 144 -13.66 0.32 -6.62
N PHE A 145 -12.55 -0.25 -7.08
CA PHE A 145 -11.66 -1.07 -6.25
C PHE A 145 -11.16 -0.29 -5.02
N LEU A 146 -10.65 0.92 -5.23
CA LEU A 146 -10.10 1.75 -4.15
C LEU A 146 -11.19 2.18 -3.15
N ASN A 147 -12.38 2.52 -3.63
CA ASN A 147 -13.53 2.80 -2.78
C ASN A 147 -13.96 1.57 -1.97
N ALA A 148 -13.95 0.38 -2.58
CA ALA A 148 -14.33 -0.85 -1.90
C ALA A 148 -13.37 -1.20 -0.75
N VAL A 149 -12.05 -1.03 -0.95
CA VAL A 149 -11.05 -1.27 0.10
C VAL A 149 -11.05 -0.16 1.16
N ALA A 150 -11.23 1.11 0.76
CA ALA A 150 -11.20 2.25 1.65
C ALA A 150 -12.44 2.36 2.56
N ALA A 151 -13.59 1.80 2.15
CA ALA A 151 -14.88 2.02 2.82
C ALA A 151 -14.87 1.77 4.34
N ASN A 152 -14.07 0.81 4.82
CA ASN A 152 -13.98 0.48 6.26
C ASN A 152 -12.56 0.60 6.84
N ALA A 153 -11.56 0.88 6.00
CA ALA A 153 -10.18 0.97 6.42
C ALA A 153 -9.97 2.22 7.29
N GLU A 154 -9.37 2.04 8.46
CA GLU A 154 -8.91 3.12 9.35
C GLU A 154 -7.51 3.60 8.94
N HIS A 155 -6.71 2.68 8.38
CA HIS A 155 -5.38 2.96 7.84
C HIS A 155 -5.31 2.51 6.38
N LEU A 156 -5.02 3.45 5.49
CA LEU A 156 -4.85 3.23 4.06
C LEU A 156 -3.47 3.71 3.61
N ASP A 157 -2.65 2.80 3.10
CA ASP A 157 -1.32 3.07 2.55
C ASP A 157 -1.27 2.70 1.06
N LEU A 158 -0.92 3.66 0.21
CA LEU A 158 -0.98 3.55 -1.26
C LEU A 158 0.34 3.98 -1.93
N ASP A 159 1.02 3.02 -2.55
CA ASP A 159 2.03 3.19 -3.61
C ASP A 159 1.49 2.58 -4.92
N LEU A 160 0.74 3.38 -5.65
CA LEU A 160 0.12 2.99 -6.91
C LEU A 160 1.04 3.35 -8.08
N LYS A 161 1.25 2.38 -8.98
CA LYS A 161 1.90 2.59 -10.28
C LYS A 161 0.83 2.69 -11.36
N TYR A 162 1.07 3.58 -12.32
CA TYR A 162 0.15 3.81 -13.43
C TYR A 162 0.91 3.65 -14.74
N ASP A 163 0.66 2.57 -15.46
CA ASP A 163 1.36 2.30 -16.73
C ASP A 163 0.88 3.25 -17.85
N ASN A 164 -0.31 3.86 -17.73
CA ASN A 164 -0.83 4.78 -18.73
C ASN A 164 -1.72 5.91 -18.15
N ILE A 165 -1.11 6.83 -17.38
CA ILE A 165 -1.81 7.99 -16.78
C ILE A 165 -2.59 8.79 -17.83
N ALA A 166 -2.10 8.88 -19.08
CA ALA A 166 -2.74 9.64 -20.15
C ALA A 166 -4.13 9.09 -20.55
N GLN A 167 -4.44 7.83 -20.23
CA GLN A 167 -5.75 7.24 -20.48
C GLN A 167 -6.77 7.50 -19.36
N ILE A 168 -6.31 7.99 -18.20
CA ILE A 168 -7.17 8.39 -17.07
C ILE A 168 -7.78 9.76 -17.41
N THR A 169 -8.91 9.71 -18.11
CA THR A 169 -9.56 10.90 -18.69
C THR A 169 -10.80 11.35 -17.93
N SER A 170 -11.30 10.54 -17.00
CA SER A 170 -12.48 10.88 -16.21
C SER A 170 -12.11 11.24 -14.78
N PRO A 171 -12.79 12.23 -14.18
CA PRO A 171 -12.64 12.49 -12.76
C PRO A 171 -13.15 11.31 -11.97
N ASP A 172 -12.45 11.02 -10.88
CA ASP A 172 -12.75 9.89 -10.02
C ASP A 172 -12.60 10.31 -8.56
N GLU A 173 -13.35 9.67 -7.68
CA GLU A 173 -13.41 10.05 -6.27
C GLU A 173 -13.16 8.83 -5.40
N ILE A 174 -12.18 8.91 -4.51
CA ILE A 174 -11.90 7.90 -3.50
C ILE A 174 -12.44 8.43 -2.17
N SER A 175 -13.48 7.78 -1.68
CA SER A 175 -14.14 8.07 -0.41
C SER A 175 -13.41 7.37 0.73
N VAL A 176 -12.78 8.16 1.60
CA VAL A 176 -12.00 7.72 2.76
C VAL A 176 -12.64 8.16 4.08
N PHE A 177 -13.98 8.19 4.15
CA PHE A 177 -14.72 8.68 5.32
C PHE A 177 -14.46 7.94 6.65
N THR A 178 -13.95 6.71 6.57
CA THR A 178 -13.58 5.90 7.75
C THR A 178 -12.09 6.01 8.07
N ALA A 179 -11.26 6.44 7.11
CA ALA A 179 -9.82 6.46 7.29
C ALA A 179 -9.42 7.55 8.28
N GLU A 180 -8.64 7.17 9.28
CA GLU A 180 -7.96 8.10 10.16
C GLU A 180 -6.60 8.47 9.58
N VAL A 181 -5.93 7.52 8.92
CA VAL A 181 -4.60 7.65 8.36
C VAL A 181 -4.63 7.35 6.87
N LEU A 182 -4.10 8.27 6.06
CA LEU A 182 -3.81 8.06 4.64
C LEU A 182 -2.33 8.30 4.36
N ILE A 183 -1.66 7.32 3.78
CA ILE A 183 -0.29 7.41 3.29
C ILE A 183 -0.30 7.32 1.76
N LEU A 184 0.36 8.28 1.10
CA LEU A 184 0.53 8.32 -0.35
C LEU A 184 2.02 8.33 -0.69
N HIS A 185 2.53 7.25 -1.26
CA HIS A 185 3.92 7.15 -1.74
C HIS A 185 4.09 7.62 -3.17
N GLN A 186 3.00 7.93 -3.88
CA GLN A 186 3.04 8.48 -5.24
C GLN A 186 1.93 9.51 -5.43
N PRO A 187 2.13 10.48 -6.34
CA PRO A 187 1.07 11.36 -6.79
C PRO A 187 -0.07 10.55 -7.44
N LEU A 188 -1.31 10.89 -7.11
CA LEU A 188 -2.48 10.34 -7.81
C LEU A 188 -2.61 10.97 -9.24
N PRO A 189 -3.50 10.47 -10.09
CA PRO A 189 -3.85 11.17 -11.32
C PRO A 189 -4.52 12.53 -11.04
N SER A 190 -4.34 13.54 -11.90
CA SER A 190 -4.86 14.90 -11.68
C SER A 190 -6.38 15.02 -11.56
N HIS A 191 -7.10 14.06 -12.13
CA HIS A 191 -8.55 14.05 -12.14
C HIS A 191 -9.13 13.31 -10.93
N TRP A 192 -8.28 12.65 -10.13
CA TRP A 192 -8.69 11.91 -8.96
C TRP A 192 -8.78 12.81 -7.73
N ARG A 193 -9.77 12.55 -6.88
CA ARG A 193 -10.01 13.28 -5.64
C ARG A 193 -10.12 12.36 -4.45
N ILE A 194 -9.64 12.82 -3.30
CA ILE A 194 -9.84 12.16 -2.02
C ILE A 194 -10.96 12.89 -1.27
N LEU A 195 -11.99 12.16 -0.86
CA LEU A 195 -13.11 12.68 -0.08
C LEU A 195 -13.12 12.06 1.31
N GLY A 196 -12.96 12.88 2.34
CA GLY A 196 -13.01 12.44 3.73
C GLY A 196 -12.37 13.47 4.66
N ASP A 197 -12.47 13.21 5.96
CA ASP A 197 -11.87 14.02 7.01
C ASP A 197 -10.83 13.14 7.70
N LEU A 198 -9.56 13.31 7.31
CA LEU A 198 -8.45 12.50 7.79
C LEU A 198 -7.89 13.08 9.09
N LYS A 199 -7.44 12.22 10.01
CA LYS A 199 -6.61 12.69 11.14
C LYS A 199 -5.20 12.96 10.66
N LEU A 200 -4.60 11.98 9.99
CA LEU A 200 -3.23 12.04 9.50
C LEU A 200 -3.20 11.85 7.98
N LEU A 201 -2.44 12.73 7.32
CA LEU A 201 -2.05 12.55 5.93
C LEU A 201 -0.52 12.54 5.85
N PHE A 202 0.04 11.46 5.32
CA PHE A 202 1.47 11.35 5.02
C PHE A 202 1.69 11.29 3.51
N ILE A 203 2.57 12.15 3.02
CA ILE A 203 2.98 12.17 1.62
C ILE A 203 4.46 11.83 1.54
N ASN A 204 4.73 10.62 1.05
CA ASN A 204 6.07 10.08 0.95
C ASN A 204 6.53 10.02 -0.51
N SER A 205 6.66 11.18 -1.17
CA SER A 205 7.21 11.20 -2.52
C SER A 205 7.86 12.52 -2.90
N PRO A 206 9.14 12.48 -3.32
CA PRO A 206 9.85 13.69 -3.74
C PRO A 206 9.23 14.29 -5.02
N PHE A 207 8.55 13.47 -5.82
CA PHE A 207 8.01 13.83 -7.13
C PHE A 207 6.57 14.37 -7.09
N PHE A 208 6.07 14.82 -5.92
CA PHE A 208 4.79 15.53 -5.86
C PHE A 208 4.87 16.87 -6.61
N ILE A 209 4.52 16.87 -7.91
CA ILE A 209 4.50 18.06 -8.76
C ILE A 209 3.15 18.78 -8.67
N ALA A 210 3.23 20.11 -8.53
CA ALA A 210 2.14 21.04 -8.22
C ALA A 210 0.89 21.01 -9.12
N THR A 211 0.96 20.47 -10.34
CA THR A 211 -0.15 20.51 -11.31
C THR A 211 -1.21 19.43 -11.08
N LEU A 212 -0.93 18.41 -10.28
CA LEU A 212 -1.80 17.22 -10.19
C LEU A 212 -2.75 17.21 -8.98
N HIS A 213 -2.58 18.06 -7.94
CA HIS A 213 -3.18 17.76 -6.62
C HIS A 213 -3.88 18.90 -5.87
N TYR A 214 -4.81 19.59 -6.53
CA TYR A 214 -5.84 20.39 -5.82
C TYR A 214 -6.87 19.52 -5.06
N ASN A 215 -6.80 18.21 -5.24
CA ASN A 215 -7.89 17.30 -4.86
C ASN A 215 -7.63 16.49 -3.57
N LEU A 216 -6.57 16.81 -2.82
CA LEU A 216 -6.35 16.28 -1.48
C LEU A 216 -6.95 17.26 -0.45
N PRO A 217 -7.73 16.80 0.55
CA PRO A 217 -8.37 17.65 1.54
C PRO A 217 -7.38 18.08 2.65
N VAL A 218 -6.23 18.65 2.27
CA VAL A 218 -5.15 19.03 3.22
C VAL A 218 -5.62 20.07 4.25
N ASN A 219 -6.69 20.81 3.95
CA ASN A 219 -7.28 21.78 4.86
C ASN A 219 -8.06 21.15 6.03
N LYS A 220 -8.29 19.83 6.00
CA LYS A 220 -9.08 19.10 7.00
C LYS A 220 -8.27 18.11 7.83
N VAL A 221 -6.97 18.02 7.57
CA VAL A 221 -6.09 17.09 8.29
C VAL A 221 -5.68 17.70 9.64
N HIS A 222 -5.48 16.86 10.65
CA HIS A 222 -4.92 17.27 11.93
C HIS A 222 -3.39 17.23 11.90
N ASP A 223 -2.83 16.16 11.36
CA ASP A 223 -1.39 15.95 11.24
C ASP A 223 -1.02 15.81 9.77
N PHE A 224 -0.07 16.62 9.32
CA PHE A 224 0.44 16.57 7.96
C PHE A 224 1.94 16.34 7.96
N SER A 225 2.37 15.15 7.52
CA SER A 225 3.78 14.87 7.24
C SER A 225 4.01 14.81 5.74
N CYS A 226 5.11 15.38 5.28
CA CYS A 226 5.48 15.34 3.87
C CYS A 226 6.99 15.25 3.64
N TYR A 227 7.38 14.38 2.71
CA TYR A 227 8.68 14.34 2.05
C TYR A 227 8.49 14.83 0.60
N MET A 228 8.82 16.08 0.31
CA MET A 228 8.55 16.72 -0.99
C MET A 228 9.66 17.67 -1.42
N GLU A 229 10.02 17.67 -2.72
CA GLU A 229 11.03 18.62 -3.23
C GLU A 229 10.52 20.05 -3.40
N LYS A 230 9.22 20.20 -3.72
CA LYS A 230 8.62 21.50 -4.02
C LYS A 230 7.22 21.61 -3.46
N TRP A 231 6.92 22.74 -2.85
CA TRP A 231 5.58 23.04 -2.35
C TRP A 231 4.57 23.21 -3.52
N PRO A 232 3.36 22.60 -3.46
CA PRO A 232 2.36 22.77 -4.49
C PRO A 232 1.77 24.18 -4.43
N SER A 233 1.87 24.94 -5.53
CA SER A 233 1.41 26.34 -5.59
C SER A 233 -0.08 26.53 -5.25
N GLY A 234 -0.88 25.47 -5.39
CA GLY A 234 -2.30 25.44 -5.07
C GLY A 234 -2.68 25.20 -3.61
N TRP A 235 -1.73 24.82 -2.75
CA TRP A 235 -2.03 24.47 -1.37
C TRP A 235 -2.05 25.66 -0.42
N ASN A 236 -1.43 26.78 -0.81
CA ASN A 236 -1.44 28.01 -0.02
C ASN A 236 -2.87 28.46 0.32
N SER A 237 -3.83 28.28 -0.59
CA SER A 237 -5.24 28.62 -0.36
C SER A 237 -5.96 27.60 0.53
N GLN A 238 -5.50 26.35 0.57
CA GLN A 238 -6.08 25.29 1.40
C GLN A 238 -5.62 25.38 2.87
N PHE A 239 -4.35 25.76 3.09
CA PHE A 239 -3.78 26.01 4.41
C PHE A 239 -4.11 27.40 5.00
N ALA A 240 -5.07 28.12 4.40
CA ALA A 240 -5.52 29.41 4.91
C ALA A 240 -6.07 29.31 6.35
N SER A 241 -6.29 30.45 7.01
CA SER A 241 -6.46 30.64 8.47
C SER A 241 -7.51 29.79 9.23
N ASN A 242 -8.24 28.90 8.56
CA ASN A 242 -9.28 28.03 9.13
C ASN A 242 -8.98 26.52 9.00
N THR A 243 -7.73 26.13 8.71
CA THR A 243 -7.29 24.73 8.74
C THR A 243 -7.30 24.18 10.17
N SER A 244 -7.58 22.88 10.33
CA SER A 244 -7.55 22.14 11.60
C SER A 244 -6.17 21.55 11.94
N LEU A 245 -5.12 21.97 11.25
CA LEU A 245 -3.78 21.40 11.33
C LEU A 245 -3.14 21.71 12.68
N ILE A 246 -2.74 20.68 13.40
CA ILE A 246 -2.13 20.69 14.73
C ILE A 246 -0.61 20.50 14.62
N SER A 247 -0.18 19.54 13.80
CA SER A 247 1.24 19.23 13.58
C SER A 247 1.61 19.21 12.10
N PHE A 248 2.79 19.75 11.80
CA PHE A 248 3.39 19.74 10.47
C PHE A 248 4.81 19.15 10.54
N THR A 249 5.06 18.09 9.77
CA THR A 249 6.39 17.49 9.64
C THR A 249 6.90 17.62 8.22
N SER A 250 8.09 18.21 8.07
CA SER A 250 8.84 18.24 6.82
C SER A 250 9.99 17.24 6.92
N GLU A 251 9.89 16.13 6.19
CA GLU A 251 10.90 15.09 6.20
C GLU A 251 11.99 15.37 5.15
N GLY A 252 13.23 15.06 5.52
CA GLY A 252 14.38 14.97 4.62
C GLY A 252 14.95 16.28 4.05
N ARG A 253 14.32 17.46 4.23
CA ARG A 253 14.83 18.75 3.71
C ARG A 253 14.36 19.97 4.51
N SER A 254 15.00 21.12 4.27
CA SER A 254 14.64 22.44 4.83
C SER A 254 13.29 22.95 4.30
N ILE A 255 12.48 23.57 5.16
CA ILE A 255 11.25 24.27 4.80
C ILE A 255 11.53 25.41 3.80
N THR A 256 10.84 25.41 2.66
CA THR A 256 10.93 26.50 1.68
C THR A 256 10.17 27.75 2.15
N ILE A 257 10.50 28.93 1.59
CA ILE A 257 9.76 30.18 1.88
C ILE A 257 8.26 30.04 1.57
N ASP A 258 7.91 29.34 0.49
CA ASP A 258 6.52 29.13 0.09
C ASP A 258 5.79 28.25 1.11
N THR A 259 6.39 27.13 1.52
CA THR A 259 5.87 26.27 2.59
C THR A 259 5.67 27.06 3.87
N TRP A 260 6.68 27.83 4.30
CA TRP A 260 6.59 28.65 5.50
C TRP A 260 5.44 29.67 5.42
N ASN A 261 5.33 30.37 4.29
CA ASN A 261 4.25 31.35 4.09
C ASN A 261 2.86 30.71 4.14
N ALA A 262 2.73 29.46 3.71
CA ALA A 262 1.47 28.71 3.77
C ALA A 262 1.08 28.37 5.22
N ILE A 263 2.00 27.83 6.01
CA ILE A 263 1.66 27.25 7.32
C ILE A 263 1.78 28.22 8.50
N ARG A 264 2.61 29.27 8.41
CA ARG A 264 2.94 30.16 9.55
C ARG A 264 1.76 30.89 10.19
N ASN A 265 0.65 31.02 9.47
CA ASN A 265 -0.54 31.76 9.91
C ASN A 265 -1.68 30.83 10.39
N ILE A 266 -1.46 29.52 10.38
CA ILE A 266 -2.44 28.55 10.88
C ILE A 266 -2.51 28.66 12.40
N ARG A 267 -3.67 29.02 12.93
CA ARG A 267 -3.86 29.28 14.37
C ARG A 267 -3.83 28.03 15.24
N THR A 268 -4.20 26.89 14.66
CA THR A 268 -4.26 25.60 15.35
C THR A 268 -2.91 24.87 15.37
N LEU A 269 -1.94 25.33 14.57
CA LEU A 269 -0.64 24.69 14.44
C LEU A 269 0.18 24.91 15.72
N THR A 270 0.43 23.83 16.45
CA THR A 270 1.17 23.85 17.72
C THR A 270 2.55 23.23 17.61
N GLU A 271 2.80 22.45 16.56
CA GLU A 271 4.04 21.71 16.37
C GLU A 271 4.53 21.81 14.92
N ILE A 272 5.83 22.06 14.77
CA ILE A 272 6.54 22.00 13.48
C ILE A 272 7.79 21.15 13.70
N VAL A 273 7.85 20.01 13.02
CA VAL A 273 9.01 19.13 13.01
C VAL A 273 9.71 19.27 11.66
N ILE A 274 11.02 19.48 11.70
CA ILE A 274 11.87 19.53 10.51
C ILE A 274 12.91 18.43 10.68
N GLU A 275 12.73 17.34 9.94
CA GLU A 275 13.71 16.26 9.94
C GLU A 275 14.75 16.56 8.86
N ILE A 276 15.95 16.92 9.31
CA ILE A 276 17.08 17.15 8.43
C ILE A 276 17.75 15.80 8.24
N ALA A 277 17.67 15.23 7.03
CA ALA A 277 18.45 14.04 6.70
C ALA A 277 19.94 14.38 6.90
N SER A 278 20.62 13.62 7.75
CA SER A 278 22.07 13.69 7.83
C SER A 278 22.64 13.18 6.51
N ASP A 279 23.46 13.99 5.83
CA ASP A 279 24.26 13.59 4.68
C ASP A 279 25.30 12.53 5.09
N GLU A 280 24.85 11.32 5.44
CA GLU A 280 25.72 10.14 5.48
C GLU A 280 25.80 9.59 4.06
N THR A 281 26.64 10.25 3.26
CA THR A 281 27.31 9.54 2.18
C THR A 281 28.08 8.38 2.82
N PRO A 282 27.87 7.11 2.40
CA PRO A 282 28.86 6.10 2.72
C PRO A 282 30.13 6.56 2.02
N GLN A 283 31.13 7.00 2.80
CA GLN A 283 32.49 7.02 2.29
C GLN A 283 32.77 5.60 1.83
N THR A 284 32.85 5.41 0.52
CA THR A 284 33.52 4.26 -0.04
C THR A 284 34.92 4.28 0.53
N GLU A 285 35.15 3.43 1.54
CA GLU A 285 36.47 2.96 1.92
C GLU A 285 37.10 2.38 0.64
N ASN A 286 37.81 3.21 -0.10
CA ASN A 286 38.87 2.78 -0.99
C ASN A 286 40.07 2.37 -0.13
N ASP A 287 39.87 1.33 0.68
CA ASP A 287 40.97 0.48 1.14
C ASP A 287 41.21 -0.55 0.05
N ILE A 288 41.93 -0.12 -1.00
CA ILE A 288 42.70 -1.04 -1.81
C ILE A 288 44.15 -0.90 -1.36
N PHE A 289 44.52 -1.79 -0.44
CA PHE A 289 45.87 -2.32 -0.36
C PHE A 289 46.31 -2.81 -1.74
N ALA A 290 47.35 -2.20 -2.30
CA ALA A 290 48.31 -2.91 -3.13
C ALA A 290 49.66 -2.17 -3.06
N THR A 291 50.61 -2.85 -2.42
CA THR A 291 52.06 -2.70 -2.56
C THR A 291 52.52 -2.62 -4.00
#